data_AF-A0A479ZW58-F1
#
_entry.id   AF-A0A479ZW58-F1
#
_cell.length_a   1.000
_cell.length_b   1.000
_cell.length_c   1.000
_cell.angle_alpha   90.00
_cell.angle_beta   90.00
_cell.angle_gamma   90.00
#
_symmetry.space_group_name_H-M   'P 1'
#
loop_
_entity.id
_entity.type
_entity.pdbx_description
1 polymer ?
#
loop_
_entity_poly.entity_id
_entity_poly.type
_entity_poly.pdbx_seq_one_letter_code
_entity_poly.pdbx_strand_id
1 'polypeptide(L)'
;MPELSALNLDQSQLKAIEELLDEIELRIKQNNVSAETYIYKIKNEIVLLKNQKGRSNGSIIPASIHELKTAFYIHIGIIKAQKNPSISSHLLRVYAVECGLKRIWLRRAELKGTDEIQDQTMLTKDGHNLGRWVKELRLPAKIIGGHPDFHGIPRFHLVKDASIHDLKQSHQVWRYGIEMKPEDEIKVVKWLEDVCTWIEENMNRRR
;
A
#
# COMPACT_ATOMS: atom_id res chain seq x y z
N MET A 1 -34.75 -0.12 11.18
CA MET A 1 -34.01 0.03 9.91
C MET A 1 -34.28 1.44 9.41
N PRO A 2 -33.30 2.16 8.82
CA PRO A 2 -33.60 3.45 8.21
C PRO A 2 -34.68 3.27 7.15
N GLU A 3 -35.72 4.10 7.17
CA GLU A 3 -36.75 4.07 6.14
C GLU A 3 -36.20 4.64 4.82
N LEU A 4 -36.52 4.00 3.71
CA LEU A 4 -36.12 4.47 2.37
C LEU A 4 -36.68 5.87 2.07
N SER A 5 -37.83 6.21 2.65
CA SER A 5 -38.48 7.53 2.61
C SER A 5 -37.57 8.67 3.12
N ALA A 6 -36.61 8.36 4.00
CA ALA A 6 -35.70 9.35 4.58
C ALA A 6 -34.47 9.67 3.69
N LEU A 7 -34.28 8.96 2.57
CA LEU A 7 -33.05 9.03 1.76
C LEU A 7 -33.10 10.03 0.60
N ASN A 8 -34.20 10.79 0.42
CA ASN A 8 -34.38 11.80 -0.65
C ASN A 8 -33.87 11.31 -2.03
N LEU A 9 -34.27 10.10 -2.41
CA LEU A 9 -33.82 9.45 -3.63
C LEU A 9 -34.69 9.88 -4.82
N ASP A 10 -34.07 10.16 -5.96
CA ASP A 10 -34.79 10.42 -7.20
C ASP A 10 -35.28 9.12 -7.88
N GLN A 11 -36.13 9.26 -8.90
CA GLN A 11 -36.76 8.14 -9.60
C GLN A 11 -35.75 7.22 -10.31
N SER A 12 -34.63 7.77 -10.78
CA SER A 12 -33.55 7.00 -11.41
C SER A 12 -32.77 6.20 -10.36
N GLN A 13 -32.51 6.81 -9.20
CA GLN A 13 -31.86 6.16 -8.06
C GLN A 13 -32.71 5.02 -7.48
N LEU A 14 -34.02 5.23 -7.35
CA LEU A 14 -34.95 4.19 -6.91
C LEU A 14 -34.97 3.01 -7.87
N LYS A 15 -35.05 3.27 -9.18
CA LYS A 15 -35.01 2.22 -10.21
C LYS A 15 -33.69 1.41 -10.17
N ALA A 16 -32.56 2.09 -10.00
CA ALA A 16 -31.27 1.41 -9.89
C ALA A 16 -31.17 0.53 -8.63
N ILE A 17 -31.83 0.92 -7.53
CA ILE A 17 -31.90 0.10 -6.31
C ILE A 17 -32.79 -1.13 -6.55
N GLU A 18 -33.93 -0.97 -7.21
CA GLU A 18 -34.82 -2.08 -7.58
C GLU A 18 -34.09 -3.11 -8.45
N GLU A 19 -33.43 -2.68 -9.52
CA GLU A 19 -32.65 -3.57 -10.41
C GLU A 19 -31.54 -4.33 -9.65
N LEU A 20 -30.89 -3.67 -8.69
CA LEU A 20 -29.87 -4.30 -7.83
C LEU A 20 -30.47 -5.33 -6.87
N LEU A 21 -31.63 -5.06 -6.29
CA LEU A 21 -32.32 -5.99 -5.40
C LEU A 21 -32.78 -7.24 -6.16
N ASP A 22 -33.33 -7.06 -7.36
CA ASP A 22 -33.75 -8.16 -8.24
C ASP A 22 -32.56 -9.08 -8.60
N GLU A 23 -31.41 -8.50 -8.93
CA GLU A 23 -30.20 -9.26 -9.23
C GLU A 23 -29.65 -10.01 -8.00
N ILE A 24 -29.72 -9.39 -6.81
CA ILE A 24 -29.34 -10.05 -5.54
C ILE A 24 -30.25 -11.25 -5.28
N GLU A 25 -31.56 -11.07 -5.40
CA GLU A 25 -32.53 -12.14 -5.21
C GLU A 25 -32.30 -13.29 -6.18
N LEU A 26 -32.09 -12.98 -7.46
CA LEU A 26 -31.83 -13.96 -8.50
C LEU A 26 -30.57 -14.79 -8.16
N ARG A 27 -29.50 -14.13 -7.76
CA ARG A 27 -28.22 -14.80 -7.47
C ARG A 27 -28.23 -15.61 -6.18
N ILE A 28 -28.95 -15.16 -5.15
CA ILE A 28 -29.17 -15.94 -3.92
C ILE A 28 -29.90 -17.24 -4.27
N LYS A 29 -30.97 -17.15 -5.07
CA LYS A 29 -31.75 -18.32 -5.53
C LYS A 29 -30.91 -19.28 -6.37
N GLN A 30 -30.06 -18.78 -7.26
CA GLN A 30 -29.26 -19.62 -8.16
C GLN A 30 -28.06 -20.30 -7.50
N ASN A 31 -27.38 -19.61 -6.57
CA ASN A 31 -26.10 -20.10 -6.04
C ASN A 31 -26.19 -20.72 -4.64
N ASN A 32 -27.37 -20.71 -4.02
CA ASN A 32 -27.60 -21.20 -2.65
C ASN A 32 -26.64 -20.56 -1.62
N VAL A 33 -26.32 -19.27 -1.82
CA VAL A 33 -25.39 -18.49 -0.99
C VAL A 33 -26.19 -17.58 -0.06
N SER A 34 -25.69 -17.35 1.17
CA SER A 34 -26.36 -16.44 2.12
C SER A 34 -26.40 -14.99 1.59
N ALA A 35 -27.50 -14.29 1.87
CA ALA A 35 -27.68 -12.89 1.51
C ALA A 35 -26.54 -12.00 2.04
N GLU A 36 -26.04 -12.32 3.24
CA GLU A 36 -24.92 -11.62 3.89
C GLU A 36 -23.65 -11.63 3.06
N THR A 37 -23.34 -12.75 2.41
CA THR A 37 -22.14 -12.91 1.56
C THR A 37 -22.24 -12.04 0.31
N TYR A 38 -23.43 -11.96 -0.29
CA TYR A 38 -23.66 -11.11 -1.47
C TYR A 38 -23.66 -9.62 -1.12
N ILE A 39 -24.31 -9.26 -0.01
CA ILE A 39 -24.28 -7.88 0.52
C ILE A 39 -22.83 -7.44 0.78
N TYR A 40 -21.99 -8.32 1.32
CA TYR A 40 -20.57 -8.02 1.52
C TYR A 40 -19.82 -7.76 0.20
N LYS A 41 -20.05 -8.58 -0.83
CA LYS A 41 -19.46 -8.36 -2.16
C LYS A 41 -19.87 -7.02 -2.77
N ILE A 42 -21.17 -6.70 -2.72
CA ILE A 42 -21.70 -5.45 -3.27
C ILE A 42 -21.18 -4.23 -2.51
N LYS A 43 -21.05 -4.31 -1.17
CA LYS A 43 -20.43 -3.25 -0.38
C LYS A 43 -18.99 -2.99 -0.83
N ASN A 44 -18.21 -4.04 -1.11
CA ASN A 44 -16.86 -3.89 -1.63
C ASN A 44 -16.83 -3.27 -3.03
N GLU A 45 -17.70 -3.69 -3.94
CA GLU A 45 -17.82 -3.10 -5.27
C GLU A 45 -18.23 -1.62 -5.23
N ILE A 46 -19.18 -1.25 -4.36
CA ILE A 46 -19.58 0.15 -4.15
C ILE A 46 -18.40 0.98 -3.64
N VAL A 47 -17.59 0.45 -2.72
CA VAL A 47 -16.36 1.13 -2.26
C VAL A 47 -15.39 1.34 -3.43
N LEU A 48 -15.20 0.33 -4.28
CA LEU A 48 -14.35 0.44 -5.47
C LEU A 48 -14.88 1.50 -6.46
N LEU A 49 -16.18 1.51 -6.73
CA LEU A 49 -16.82 2.47 -7.64
C LEU A 49 -16.82 3.90 -7.08
N LYS A 50 -17.00 4.08 -5.77
CA LYS A 50 -16.86 5.38 -5.10
C LYS A 50 -15.45 5.93 -5.22
N ASN A 51 -14.45 5.06 -5.06
CA ASN A 51 -13.04 5.41 -5.26
C ASN A 51 -12.73 5.76 -6.73
N GLN A 52 -13.50 5.23 -7.69
CA GLN A 52 -13.39 5.61 -9.10
C GLN A 52 -14.06 6.96 -9.41
N LYS A 53 -15.25 7.24 -8.84
CA LYS A 53 -16.00 8.49 -9.09
C LYS A 53 -15.50 9.72 -8.30
N GLY A 54 -14.78 9.53 -7.19
CA GLY A 54 -14.13 10.62 -6.43
C GLY A 54 -12.82 11.15 -7.05
N ARG A 55 -12.47 10.74 -8.27
CA ARG A 55 -11.23 11.11 -8.95
C ARG A 55 -11.34 12.49 -9.62
N SER A 56 -11.03 13.55 -8.87
CA SER A 56 -10.48 14.78 -9.44
C SER A 56 -8.94 14.74 -9.38
N ASN A 57 -8.34 14.53 -10.55
CA ASN A 57 -7.00 14.89 -11.03
C ASN A 57 -5.86 15.16 -10.03
N GLY A 58 -5.33 14.09 -9.44
CA GLY A 58 -3.88 13.91 -9.38
C GLY A 58 -3.57 12.62 -10.13
N SER A 59 -3.13 12.70 -11.39
CA SER A 59 -2.74 11.49 -12.12
C SER A 59 -1.51 10.89 -11.43
N ILE A 60 -1.63 9.67 -10.92
CA ILE A 60 -0.47 8.89 -10.51
C ILE A 60 0.37 8.69 -11.77
N ILE A 61 1.60 9.20 -11.77
CA ILE A 61 2.52 9.02 -12.89
C ILE A 61 2.90 7.54 -12.94
N PRO A 62 2.63 6.83 -14.05
CA PRO A 62 2.97 5.43 -14.15
C PRO A 62 4.48 5.24 -14.24
N ALA A 63 4.97 4.18 -13.61
CA ALA A 63 6.38 3.78 -13.66
C ALA A 63 6.51 2.33 -14.13
N SER A 64 7.37 2.11 -15.11
CA SER A 64 7.72 0.78 -15.62
C SER A 64 8.62 0.00 -14.66
N ILE A 65 8.72 -1.32 -14.86
CA ILE A 65 9.71 -2.18 -14.17
C ILE A 65 11.13 -1.64 -14.30
N HIS A 66 11.49 -1.08 -15.46
CA HIS A 66 12.83 -0.56 -15.72
C HIS A 66 13.08 0.72 -14.90
N GLU A 67 12.15 1.67 -14.93
CA GLU A 67 12.26 2.92 -14.17
C GLU A 67 12.31 2.65 -12.66
N LEU A 68 11.49 1.73 -12.15
CA LEU A 68 11.53 1.34 -10.74
C LEU A 68 12.86 0.68 -10.34
N LYS A 69 13.44 -0.14 -11.23
CA LYS A 69 14.78 -0.72 -11.02
C LYS A 69 15.85 0.37 -10.97
N THR A 70 15.80 1.30 -11.94
CA THR A 70 16.76 2.40 -12.05
C THR A 70 16.68 3.32 -10.83
N ALA A 71 15.47 3.71 -10.41
CA ALA A 71 15.23 4.53 -9.23
C ALA A 71 15.80 3.85 -7.95
N PHE A 72 15.55 2.56 -7.77
CA PHE A 72 16.12 1.80 -6.64
C PHE A 72 17.65 1.92 -6.58
N TYR A 73 18.35 1.64 -7.69
CA TYR A 73 19.81 1.69 -7.70
C TYR A 73 20.37 3.10 -7.58
N ILE A 74 19.71 4.12 -8.14
CA ILE A 74 20.11 5.53 -7.95
C ILE A 74 20.04 5.91 -6.48
N HIS A 75 18.91 5.64 -5.81
CA HIS A 75 18.74 5.97 -4.39
C HIS A 75 19.75 5.23 -3.51
N ILE A 76 19.94 3.93 -3.74
CA ILE A 76 20.91 3.13 -2.98
C ILE A 76 22.35 3.58 -3.24
N GLY A 77 22.69 3.95 -4.47
CA GLY A 77 24.00 4.50 -4.80
C GLY A 77 24.28 5.80 -4.05
N ILE A 78 23.32 6.72 -4.02
CA ILE A 78 23.44 7.97 -3.26
C ILE A 78 23.59 7.70 -1.76
N ILE A 79 22.78 6.81 -1.19
CA ILE A 79 22.85 6.46 0.23
C ILE A 79 24.21 5.84 0.58
N LYS A 80 24.71 4.90 -0.23
CA LYS A 80 26.01 4.24 -0.02
C LYS A 80 27.20 5.19 -0.17
N ALA A 81 27.07 6.25 -0.96
CA ALA A 81 28.13 7.25 -1.17
C ALA A 81 28.22 8.30 -0.05
N GLN A 82 27.20 8.43 0.80
CA GLN A 82 27.23 9.37 1.93
C GLN A 82 28.13 8.85 3.05
N LYS A 83 28.99 9.73 3.57
CA LYS A 83 29.89 9.41 4.70
C LYS A 83 29.13 9.29 6.03
N ASN A 84 28.11 10.12 6.23
CA ASN A 84 27.30 10.15 7.43
C ASN A 84 25.82 10.03 7.05
N PRO A 85 25.06 9.10 7.66
CA PRO A 85 23.62 9.04 7.48
C PRO A 85 22.95 10.36 7.86
N SER A 86 21.94 10.75 7.09
CA SER A 86 21.13 11.95 7.30
C SER A 86 19.65 11.63 7.17
N ILE A 87 18.78 12.52 7.64
CA ILE A 87 17.32 12.46 7.40
C ILE A 87 17.01 12.26 5.91
N SER A 88 17.73 12.95 5.02
CA SER A 88 17.61 12.78 3.57
C SER A 88 17.98 11.37 3.11
N SER A 89 19.01 10.76 3.70
CA SER A 89 19.38 9.37 3.38
C SER A 89 18.31 8.37 3.81
N HIS A 90 17.65 8.60 4.94
CA HIS A 90 16.57 7.76 5.44
C HIS A 90 15.33 7.90 4.57
N LEU A 91 14.99 9.13 4.16
CA LEU A 91 13.93 9.39 3.20
C LEU A 91 14.18 8.69 1.86
N LEU A 92 15.38 8.82 1.29
CA LEU A 92 15.77 8.11 0.07
C LEU A 92 15.68 6.58 0.24
N ARG A 93 15.95 6.07 1.44
CA ARG A 93 15.86 4.63 1.72
C ARG A 93 14.42 4.14 1.64
N VAL A 94 13.43 4.93 2.08
CA VAL A 94 12.00 4.59 1.92
C VAL A 94 11.63 4.47 0.44
N TYR A 95 12.01 5.49 -0.35
CA TYR A 95 11.74 5.50 -1.78
C TYR A 95 12.44 4.33 -2.50
N ALA A 96 13.69 4.03 -2.13
CA ALA A 96 14.40 2.86 -2.64
C ALA A 96 13.61 1.58 -2.36
N VAL A 97 13.27 1.31 -1.09
CA VAL A 97 12.52 0.11 -0.69
C VAL A 97 11.23 -0.01 -1.49
N GLU A 98 10.45 1.07 -1.59
CA GLU A 98 9.21 1.05 -2.34
C GLU A 98 9.41 0.70 -3.82
N CYS A 99 10.31 1.41 -4.51
CA CYS A 99 10.60 1.14 -5.92
C CYS A 99 11.04 -0.31 -6.14
N GLY A 100 11.91 -0.80 -5.26
CA GLY A 100 12.44 -2.15 -5.33
C GLY A 100 11.37 -3.24 -5.11
N LEU A 101 10.53 -3.08 -4.09
CA LEU A 101 9.43 -4.01 -3.82
C LEU A 101 8.40 -3.99 -4.96
N LYS A 102 7.96 -2.81 -5.41
CA LYS A 102 7.01 -2.67 -6.53
C LYS A 102 7.53 -3.37 -7.78
N ARG A 103 8.79 -3.13 -8.13
CA ARG A 103 9.43 -3.79 -9.28
C ARG A 103 9.38 -5.31 -9.16
N ILE A 104 9.78 -5.85 -8.00
CA ILE A 104 9.83 -7.31 -7.79
C ILE A 104 8.41 -7.89 -7.90
N TRP A 105 7.41 -7.21 -7.35
CA TRP A 105 6.02 -7.62 -7.42
C TRP A 105 5.49 -7.60 -8.85
N LEU A 106 5.67 -6.50 -9.59
CA LEU A 106 5.27 -6.36 -11.00
C LEU A 106 5.88 -7.49 -11.84
N ARG A 107 7.18 -7.76 -11.66
CA ARG A 107 7.86 -8.87 -12.35
C ARG A 107 7.24 -10.23 -12.02
N ARG A 108 6.88 -10.48 -10.76
CA ARG A 108 6.23 -11.74 -10.37
C ARG A 108 4.84 -11.87 -10.99
N ALA A 109 4.11 -10.76 -11.08
CA ALA A 109 2.78 -10.66 -11.67
C ALA A 109 2.75 -10.56 -13.21
N GLU A 110 3.92 -10.57 -13.89
CA GLU A 110 4.04 -10.40 -15.35
C GLU A 110 3.54 -9.06 -15.90
N LEU A 111 3.50 -8.03 -15.07
CA LEU A 111 3.05 -6.69 -15.45
C LEU A 111 4.24 -5.83 -15.86
N LYS A 112 4.05 -4.93 -16.83
CA LYS A 112 5.14 -4.08 -17.35
C LYS A 112 5.34 -2.79 -16.56
N GLY A 113 4.28 -2.30 -15.92
CA GLY A 113 4.29 -1.02 -15.21
C GLY A 113 3.16 -0.90 -14.18
N THR A 114 3.22 0.15 -13.37
CA THR A 114 2.23 0.40 -12.32
C THR A 114 0.84 0.73 -12.86
N ASP A 115 0.74 1.22 -14.09
CA ASP A 115 -0.53 1.44 -14.80
C ASP A 115 -1.33 0.16 -15.04
N GLU A 116 -0.66 -0.99 -15.15
CA GLU A 116 -1.30 -2.29 -15.33
C GLU A 116 -1.85 -2.89 -14.01
N ILE A 117 -1.65 -2.21 -12.87
CA ILE A 117 -2.15 -2.66 -11.57
C ILE A 117 -3.66 -2.38 -11.47
N GLN A 118 -4.46 -3.46 -11.53
CA GLN A 118 -5.91 -3.36 -11.39
C GLN A 118 -6.34 -2.94 -9.98
N ASP A 119 -5.67 -3.45 -8.94
CA ASP A 119 -5.97 -3.07 -7.56
C ASP A 119 -5.31 -1.72 -7.20
N GLN A 120 -6.08 -0.67 -7.41
CA GLN A 120 -5.69 0.72 -7.12
C GLN A 120 -5.38 0.97 -5.64
N THR A 121 -5.83 0.11 -4.73
CA THR A 121 -5.46 0.22 -3.32
C THR A 121 -3.99 -0.16 -3.07
N MET A 122 -3.30 -0.76 -4.05
CA MET A 122 -1.83 -0.94 -4.05
C MET A 122 -1.10 0.37 -4.35
N LEU A 123 -1.76 1.29 -5.04
CA LEU A 123 -1.26 2.58 -5.46
C LEU A 123 -1.95 3.67 -4.63
N THR A 124 -1.64 3.69 -3.34
CA THR A 124 -2.20 4.68 -2.40
C THR A 124 -1.86 6.10 -2.86
N LYS A 125 -2.74 7.07 -2.58
CA LYS A 125 -2.52 8.50 -2.90
C LYS A 125 -1.21 9.04 -2.32
N ASP A 126 -0.82 8.55 -1.14
CA ASP A 126 0.44 8.87 -0.49
C ASP A 126 1.61 7.98 -0.94
N GLY A 127 1.43 7.10 -1.94
CA GLY A 127 2.47 6.25 -2.54
C GLY A 127 3.01 5.09 -1.68
N HIS A 128 3.03 5.23 -0.35
CA HIS A 128 3.93 4.48 0.53
C HIS A 128 3.24 3.40 1.39
N ASN A 129 2.65 2.36 0.79
CA ASN A 129 2.16 1.21 1.58
C ASN A 129 3.18 0.06 1.62
N LEU A 130 4.32 0.29 2.29
CA LEU A 130 5.39 -0.71 2.42
C LEU A 130 4.90 -2.02 3.02
N GLY A 131 4.04 -1.94 4.05
CA GLY A 131 3.54 -3.13 4.73
C GLY A 131 2.73 -4.05 3.83
N ARG A 132 1.98 -3.47 2.89
CA ARG A 132 1.28 -4.25 1.87
C ARG A 132 2.25 -4.98 0.95
N TRP A 133 3.26 -4.28 0.41
CA TRP A 133 4.23 -4.91 -0.48
C TRP A 133 5.00 -6.04 0.21
N VAL A 134 5.37 -5.85 1.48
CA VAL A 134 6.03 -6.87 2.31
C VAL A 134 5.16 -8.14 2.42
N LYS A 135 3.85 -7.97 2.64
CA LYS A 135 2.88 -9.06 2.73
C LYS A 135 2.71 -9.79 1.40
N GLU A 136 2.45 -9.06 0.31
CA GLU A 136 2.26 -9.63 -1.03
C GLU A 136 3.49 -10.39 -1.52
N LEU A 137 4.68 -9.89 -1.21
CA LEU A 137 5.93 -10.51 -1.62
C LEU A 137 6.38 -11.65 -0.71
N ARG A 138 5.68 -11.86 0.42
CA ARG A 138 5.99 -12.87 1.44
C ARG A 138 7.47 -12.82 1.84
N LEU A 139 7.92 -11.66 2.30
CA LEU A 139 9.31 -11.50 2.74
C LEU A 139 9.66 -12.52 3.85
N PRO A 140 10.93 -12.94 3.95
CA PRO A 140 11.36 -13.89 4.98
C PRO A 140 11.04 -13.40 6.40
N ALA A 141 10.67 -14.31 7.29
CA ALA A 141 10.37 -14.01 8.70
C ALA A 141 11.51 -13.29 9.45
N LYS A 142 12.77 -13.50 9.01
CA LYS A 142 13.93 -12.74 9.54
C LYS A 142 13.85 -11.23 9.30
N ILE A 143 13.19 -10.80 8.23
CA ILE A 143 12.97 -9.38 7.88
C ILE A 143 11.67 -8.90 8.53
N ILE A 144 10.66 -9.76 8.57
CA ILE A 144 9.36 -9.51 9.20
C ILE A 144 9.41 -9.78 10.71
N GLY A 145 10.58 -9.78 11.36
CA GLY A 145 10.78 -9.96 12.82
C GLY A 145 9.87 -10.98 13.54
N GLY A 146 10.44 -12.04 14.15
CA GLY A 146 9.71 -12.99 14.99
C GLY A 146 9.15 -12.42 16.31
N HIS A 147 8.48 -11.27 16.29
CA HIS A 147 7.83 -10.62 17.42
C HIS A 147 6.36 -11.09 17.53
N PRO A 148 5.88 -11.42 18.74
CA PRO A 148 4.55 -12.00 18.97
C PRO A 148 3.39 -11.08 18.59
N ASP A 149 3.63 -9.76 18.52
CA ASP A 149 2.68 -8.81 17.95
C ASP A 149 2.82 -8.81 16.43
N PHE A 150 1.95 -9.56 15.78
CA PHE A 150 1.79 -9.70 14.34
C PHE A 150 2.17 -8.41 13.57
N HIS A 151 3.22 -8.54 12.72
CA HIS A 151 3.44 -7.89 11.42
C HIS A 151 4.85 -7.35 11.14
N GLY A 152 5.86 -7.52 12.01
CA GLY A 152 7.27 -7.43 11.57
C GLY A 152 7.78 -6.14 10.96
N ILE A 153 6.95 -5.11 10.97
CA ILE A 153 7.19 -3.80 10.41
C ILE A 153 7.23 -2.88 11.62
N PRO A 154 8.34 -2.17 11.85
CA PRO A 154 8.48 -1.35 13.05
C PRO A 154 7.43 -0.23 13.05
N ARG A 155 6.83 -0.02 14.22
CA ARG A 155 6.19 1.25 14.57
C ARG A 155 7.22 2.14 15.25
N PHE A 156 6.97 3.44 15.26
CA PHE A 156 7.85 4.39 15.90
C PHE A 156 7.06 5.43 16.69
N HIS A 157 7.72 6.03 17.67
CA HIS A 157 7.19 7.13 18.44
C HIS A 157 7.81 8.46 18.02
N LEU A 158 7.04 9.54 18.05
CA LEU A 158 7.58 10.89 17.90
C LEU A 158 8.16 11.41 19.22
N VAL A 159 9.21 12.24 19.14
CA VAL A 159 9.79 12.90 20.32
C VAL A 159 8.80 13.90 20.94
N LYS A 160 8.08 14.66 20.10
CA LYS A 160 7.27 15.81 20.53
C LYS A 160 6.10 15.46 21.47
N ASP A 161 5.46 14.30 21.29
CA ASP A 161 4.20 13.94 21.94
C ASP A 161 4.08 12.44 22.27
N ALA A 162 5.14 11.65 22.04
CA ALA A 162 5.14 10.20 22.19
C ALA A 162 4.04 9.45 21.40
N SER A 163 3.43 10.09 20.40
CA SER A 163 2.42 9.44 19.55
C SER A 163 3.05 8.30 18.73
N ILE A 164 2.30 7.21 18.57
CA ILE A 164 2.71 6.00 17.87
C ILE A 164 2.27 6.08 16.41
N HIS A 165 3.18 5.81 15.48
CA HIS A 165 2.92 5.81 14.04
C HIS A 165 3.45 4.54 13.37
N ASP A 166 2.82 4.17 12.26
CA ASP A 166 3.26 3.06 11.42
C ASP A 166 4.42 3.50 10.51
N LEU A 167 5.24 2.54 10.08
CA LEU A 167 6.34 2.78 9.12
C LEU A 167 5.90 3.60 7.88
N LYS A 168 4.66 3.45 7.40
CA LYS A 168 4.16 4.20 6.24
C LYS A 168 4.26 5.72 6.43
N GLN A 169 4.25 6.21 7.66
CA GLN A 169 4.34 7.64 8.00
C GLN A 169 5.79 8.15 8.11
N SER A 170 6.80 7.27 8.10
CA SER A 170 8.21 7.65 8.29
C SER A 170 8.70 8.66 7.24
N HIS A 171 8.26 8.53 5.99
CA HIS A 171 8.63 9.45 4.92
C HIS A 171 8.16 10.88 5.20
N GLN A 172 6.99 11.07 5.83
CA GLN A 172 6.49 12.39 6.17
C GLN A 172 7.30 12.99 7.30
N VAL A 173 7.61 12.18 8.31
CA VAL A 173 8.42 12.57 9.47
C VAL A 173 9.77 13.08 9.01
N TRP A 174 10.47 12.32 8.17
CA TRP A 174 11.75 12.76 7.61
C TRP A 174 11.62 13.91 6.61
N ARG A 175 10.58 13.94 5.77
CA ARG A 175 10.36 15.05 4.83
C ARG A 175 10.17 16.39 5.54
N TYR A 176 9.53 16.38 6.71
CA TYR A 176 9.23 17.59 7.47
C TYR A 176 10.22 17.86 8.61
N GLY A 177 11.28 17.07 8.73
CA GLY A 177 12.27 17.22 9.81
C GLY A 177 11.69 16.99 11.21
N ILE A 178 10.63 16.20 11.32
CA ILE A 178 10.06 15.80 12.61
C ILE A 178 10.95 14.71 13.20
N GLU A 179 11.19 14.76 14.51
CA GLU A 179 12.05 13.81 15.20
C GLU A 179 11.28 12.56 15.66
N MET A 180 11.80 11.38 15.28
CA MET A 180 11.45 10.10 15.88
C MET A 180 12.29 9.89 17.14
N LYS A 181 11.78 9.08 18.09
CA LYS A 181 12.62 8.62 19.19
C LYS A 181 13.85 7.87 18.64
N PRO A 182 15.08 8.16 19.11
CA PRO A 182 16.31 7.60 18.53
C PRO A 182 16.32 6.07 18.45
N GLU A 183 15.81 5.39 19.48
CA GLU A 183 15.74 3.93 19.54
C GLU A 183 14.81 3.33 18.48
N ASP A 184 13.75 4.05 18.10
CA ASP A 184 12.83 3.60 17.06
C ASP A 184 13.36 3.95 15.68
N GLU A 185 14.02 5.10 15.51
CA GLU A 185 14.68 5.46 14.26
C GLU A 185 15.74 4.41 13.89
N ILE A 186 16.58 3.98 14.84
CA ILE A 186 17.56 2.90 14.62
C ILE A 186 16.89 1.62 14.13
N LYS A 187 15.77 1.21 14.74
CA LYS A 187 15.03 0.01 14.34
C LYS A 187 14.42 0.15 12.94
N VAL A 188 13.81 1.30 12.67
CA VAL A 188 13.19 1.61 11.38
C VAL A 188 14.23 1.61 10.27
N VAL A 189 15.37 2.28 10.47
CA VAL A 189 16.46 2.35 9.49
C VAL A 189 17.05 0.97 9.25
N LYS A 190 17.33 0.20 10.31
CA LYS A 190 17.81 -1.18 10.18
C LYS A 190 16.84 -2.06 9.40
N TRP A 191 15.55 -1.98 9.68
CA TRP A 191 14.54 -2.73 8.93
C TRP A 191 14.54 -2.38 7.44
N LEU A 192 14.62 -1.08 7.12
CA LEU A 192 14.73 -0.63 5.73
C LEU A 192 16.01 -1.14 5.06
N GLU A 193 17.13 -1.23 5.79
CA GLU A 193 18.39 -1.81 5.31
C GLU A 193 18.25 -3.30 4.99
N ASP A 194 17.67 -4.08 5.90
CA ASP A 194 17.43 -5.51 5.71
C ASP A 194 16.53 -5.77 4.47
N VAL A 195 15.51 -4.93 4.28
CA VAL A 195 14.65 -4.99 3.09
C VAL A 195 15.42 -4.61 1.82
N CYS A 196 16.26 -3.57 1.86
CA CYS A 196 17.12 -3.22 0.72
C CYS A 196 18.04 -4.36 0.32
N THR A 197 18.70 -5.02 1.27
CA THR A 197 19.53 -6.20 1.00
C THR A 197 18.72 -7.31 0.34
N TRP A 198 17.52 -7.60 0.85
CA TRP A 198 16.64 -8.58 0.23
C TRP A 198 16.22 -8.20 -1.19
N ILE A 199 15.95 -6.92 -1.44
CA ILE A 199 15.65 -6.42 -2.78
C ILE A 199 16.84 -6.67 -3.70
N GLU A 200 18.06 -6.28 -3.31
CA GLU A 200 19.28 -6.50 -4.10
C GLU A 200 19.46 -7.99 -4.46
N GLU A 201 19.26 -8.90 -3.51
CA GLU A 201 19.32 -10.35 -3.72
C GLU A 201 18.24 -10.88 -4.68
N ASN A 202 17.08 -10.23 -4.75
CA ASN A 202 15.94 -10.67 -5.58
C ASN A 202 15.85 -9.93 -6.91
N MET A 203 16.57 -8.83 -7.09
CA MET A 203 16.59 -8.03 -8.33
C MET A 203 17.10 -8.83 -9.54
N ASN A 204 18.10 -9.69 -9.31
CA ASN A 204 18.81 -10.43 -10.37
C ASN A 204 18.44 -11.91 -10.48
N ARG A 205 17.60 -12.44 -9.58
CA ARG A 205 17.11 -13.83 -9.70
C ARG A 205 16.26 -13.96 -10.97
N ARG A 206 16.64 -14.90 -11.84
CA ARG A 206 15.77 -15.41 -12.91
C ARG A 206 14.67 -16.27 -12.27
N ARG A 207 13.49 -16.30 -12.91
CA ARG A 207 12.40 -17.20 -12.50
C ARG A 207 12.84 -18.65 -12.59
#